data_AF-A0A947CNN9-F1
#
_entry.id   AF-A0A947CNN9-F1
#
_cell.length_a   1.000
_cell.length_b   1.000
_cell.length_c   1.000
_cell.angle_alpha   90.00
_cell.angle_beta   90.00
_cell.angle_gamma   90.00
#
_symmetry.space_group_name_H-M   'P 1'
#
loop_
_entity.id
_entity.type
_entity.pdbx_description
1 polymer ?
#
loop_
_entity_poly.entity_id
_entity_poly.type
_entity_poly.pdbx_seq_one_letter_code
_entity_poly.pdbx_strand_id
1 'polypeptide(L)'
;MTKLKALLIASVMVSMGASDAFAGRGAARGTRTNTAQQSQQRQARTRTRVRTPQRQQRTQASSRAKVEVAMYKQVMNNAIAQKATPPFFLVANKDGVKMTQTRQGNYKKNVTPAYKVDGLSKSGDFSVTALLPVSAHTGQAQQFAKSNKYNITVTHADGTVQKINKISSTGLVTEKALNLKLKPGKTVVNMWPDGSAGVAGFKAGREIELNWSGN
;
A
#
# COMPACT_ATOMS: atom_id res chain seq x y z
N MET A 1 8.45 31.31 -28.40
CA MET A 1 9.20 31.12 -27.15
C MET A 1 8.23 31.12 -25.97
N THR A 2 7.84 29.95 -25.47
CA THR A 2 6.84 29.84 -24.40
C THR A 2 7.38 28.94 -23.29
N LYS A 3 7.54 29.52 -22.10
CA LYS A 3 8.24 28.98 -20.94
C LYS A 3 7.53 27.74 -20.39
N LEU A 4 8.22 26.59 -20.35
CA LEU A 4 7.79 25.40 -19.59
C LEU A 4 7.97 25.66 -18.09
N LYS A 5 6.87 25.68 -17.34
CA LYS A 5 6.89 25.46 -15.88
C LYS A 5 6.89 23.95 -15.63
N ALA A 6 8.03 23.40 -15.25
CA ALA A 6 8.15 22.04 -14.75
C ALA A 6 7.59 21.98 -13.32
N LEU A 7 6.51 21.24 -13.11
CA LEU A 7 5.98 20.96 -11.77
C LEU A 7 6.72 19.72 -11.24
N LEU A 8 7.65 19.95 -10.33
CA LEU A 8 8.28 18.92 -9.50
C LEU A 8 7.22 18.35 -8.55
N ILE A 9 6.90 17.06 -8.67
CA ILE A 9 6.22 16.34 -7.58
C ILE A 9 7.32 15.75 -6.71
N ALA A 10 7.53 16.37 -5.56
CA ALA A 10 8.48 15.93 -4.56
C ALA A 10 8.09 14.55 -4.00
N SER A 11 9.04 13.63 -4.02
CA SER A 11 8.98 12.35 -3.35
C SER A 11 8.97 12.57 -1.84
N VAL A 12 7.86 12.25 -1.17
CA VAL A 12 7.86 12.09 0.28
C VAL A 12 8.49 10.74 0.59
N MET A 13 9.81 10.74 0.77
CA MET A 13 10.52 9.67 1.47
C MET A 13 10.25 9.83 2.98
N VAL A 14 9.53 8.89 3.59
CA VAL A 14 9.60 8.72 5.05
C VAL A 14 10.58 7.59 5.32
N SER A 15 11.84 7.96 5.55
CA SER A 15 12.83 7.15 6.24
C SER A 15 12.84 7.57 7.72
N MET A 16 12.43 6.67 8.62
CA MET A 16 12.88 6.73 10.01
C MET A 16 13.13 5.30 10.49
N GLY A 17 14.36 4.86 10.29
CA GLY A 17 15.03 3.99 11.24
C GLY A 17 15.83 4.88 12.19
N ALA A 18 15.78 4.56 13.48
CA ALA A 18 16.85 4.88 14.44
C ALA A 18 16.73 3.87 15.58
N SER A 19 17.70 2.96 15.59
CA SER A 19 18.06 2.08 16.69
C SER A 19 18.85 2.87 17.74
N ASP A 20 18.70 2.45 18.99
CA ASP A 20 19.62 2.45 20.13
C ASP A 20 20.65 3.57 20.38
N ALA A 21 20.66 3.94 21.66
CA ALA A 21 21.81 4.18 22.55
C ALA A 21 21.90 5.61 23.11
N PHE A 22 21.54 5.74 24.39
CA PHE A 22 22.26 6.65 25.28
C PHE A 22 22.33 6.07 26.68
N ALA A 23 23.55 5.72 27.08
CA ALA A 23 23.94 5.42 28.45
C ALA A 23 24.38 6.72 29.14
N GLY A 24 24.11 6.88 30.44
CA GLY A 24 24.95 7.74 31.28
C GLY A 24 24.30 8.44 32.48
N ARG A 25 24.66 7.92 33.66
CA ARG A 25 25.03 8.62 34.93
C ARG A 25 23.97 9.05 35.96
N GLY A 26 24.28 8.67 37.21
CA GLY A 26 23.99 9.42 38.46
C GLY A 26 23.08 8.68 39.43
N ALA A 27 23.55 7.70 40.22
CA ALA A 27 24.14 7.86 41.57
C ALA A 27 23.17 8.39 42.66
N ALA A 28 22.81 7.53 43.63
CA ALA A 28 23.15 7.65 45.07
C ALA A 28 22.06 7.14 46.04
N ARG A 29 22.54 6.32 47.00
CA ARG A 29 22.15 6.14 48.42
C ARG A 29 20.78 5.54 48.79
N GLY A 30 20.85 4.50 49.65
CA GLY A 30 19.70 4.01 50.43
C GLY A 30 19.92 2.68 51.16
N THR A 31 20.78 2.68 52.17
CA THR A 31 20.91 1.81 53.35
C THR A 31 19.90 0.66 53.65
N ARG A 32 20.49 -0.53 53.96
CA ARG A 32 20.33 -1.40 55.17
C ARG A 32 19.13 -2.39 55.37
N THR A 33 19.55 -3.66 55.39
CA THR A 33 19.36 -4.76 56.40
C THR A 33 18.04 -5.52 56.63
N ASN A 34 18.24 -6.85 56.59
CA ASN A 34 17.83 -7.90 57.53
C ASN A 34 16.56 -8.76 57.31
N THR A 35 16.84 -10.01 56.92
CA THR A 35 16.56 -11.28 57.61
C THR A 35 15.12 -11.71 57.96
N ALA A 36 14.80 -12.86 57.37
CA ALA A 36 14.04 -14.00 57.89
C ALA A 36 12.50 -13.95 58.02
N GLN A 37 11.93 -15.03 57.47
CA GLN A 37 10.79 -15.85 57.89
C GLN A 37 9.74 -15.98 56.78
N GLN A 38 9.71 -17.13 56.09
CA GLN A 38 9.07 -18.38 56.52
C GLN A 38 7.54 -18.30 56.35
N SER A 39 7.04 -18.88 55.25
CA SER A 39 5.83 -19.72 55.30
C SER A 39 5.55 -20.32 53.94
N GLN A 40 5.54 -21.65 53.95
CA GLN A 40 4.95 -22.52 52.96
C GLN A 40 3.51 -22.08 52.68
N GLN A 41 3.12 -22.01 51.41
CA GLN A 41 1.76 -22.36 51.02
C GLN A 41 1.73 -22.79 49.55
N ARG A 42 1.58 -24.10 49.37
CA ARG A 42 1.08 -24.74 48.16
C ARG A 42 -0.26 -24.09 47.80
N GLN A 43 -0.34 -23.38 46.68
CA GLN A 43 -1.62 -23.18 45.99
C GLN A 43 -1.43 -23.21 44.47
N ALA A 44 -2.19 -24.13 43.85
CA ALA A 44 -2.64 -24.16 42.47
C ALA A 44 -1.67 -23.72 41.36
N ARG A 45 -1.08 -24.70 40.67
CA ARG A 45 -0.67 -24.54 39.27
C ARG A 45 -1.91 -24.33 38.39
N THR A 46 -2.45 -23.11 38.42
CA THR A 46 -3.35 -22.66 37.36
C THR A 46 -2.49 -22.44 36.14
N ARG A 47 -2.56 -23.35 35.17
CA ARG A 47 -2.01 -23.13 33.83
C ARG A 47 -2.78 -21.96 33.20
N THR A 48 -2.37 -20.73 33.51
CA THR A 48 -2.77 -19.56 32.75
C THR A 48 -2.17 -19.73 31.37
N ARG A 49 -2.98 -20.29 30.46
CA ARG A 49 -2.67 -20.39 29.05
C ARG A 49 -2.56 -18.94 28.55
N VAL A 50 -1.34 -18.43 28.51
CA VAL A 50 -1.01 -17.15 27.86
C VAL A 50 -1.46 -17.29 26.42
N ARG A 51 -2.66 -16.77 26.13
CA ARG A 51 -3.15 -16.57 24.77
C ARG A 51 -2.21 -15.53 24.16
N THR A 52 -1.24 -16.00 23.39
CA THR A 52 -0.32 -15.19 22.60
C THR A 52 -1.10 -14.11 21.83
N PRO A 53 -0.60 -12.86 21.75
CA PRO A 53 -1.31 -11.71 21.20
C PRO A 53 -1.38 -11.72 19.66
N GLN A 54 -1.95 -12.77 19.07
CA GLN A 54 -2.16 -12.84 17.62
C GLN A 54 -3.24 -11.87 17.14
N ARG A 55 -4.13 -11.40 18.04
CA ARG A 55 -5.22 -10.48 17.69
C ARG A 55 -4.74 -9.03 17.51
N GLN A 56 -3.72 -8.60 18.24
CA GLN A 56 -3.21 -7.22 18.22
C GLN A 56 -2.39 -6.92 16.94
N GLN A 57 -1.59 -7.86 16.46
CA GLN A 57 -0.83 -7.67 15.21
C GLN A 57 -1.76 -7.55 13.99
N ARG A 58 -2.83 -8.36 13.90
CA ARG A 58 -3.83 -8.23 12.81
C ARG A 58 -4.57 -6.87 12.84
N THR A 59 -4.75 -6.27 14.01
CA THR A 59 -5.40 -4.95 14.12
C THR A 59 -4.48 -3.83 13.65
N GLN A 60 -3.17 -3.95 13.86
CA GLN A 60 -2.17 -2.97 13.43
C GLN A 60 -1.89 -3.03 11.91
N ALA A 61 -1.86 -4.24 11.32
CA ALA A 61 -1.74 -4.41 9.87
C ALA A 61 -2.81 -3.66 9.08
N SER A 62 -4.05 -3.93 9.49
CA SER A 62 -5.23 -3.38 8.85
C SER A 62 -5.40 -1.89 9.12
N SER A 63 -4.84 -1.36 10.22
CA SER A 63 -4.82 0.09 10.44
C SER A 63 -3.83 0.79 9.54
N ARG A 64 -2.61 0.25 9.33
CA ARG A 64 -1.61 0.85 8.46
C ARG A 64 -2.08 0.94 7.00
N ALA A 65 -2.56 -0.18 6.43
CA ALA A 65 -3.04 -0.20 5.05
C ALA A 65 -4.20 0.78 4.84
N LYS A 66 -5.12 0.90 5.80
CA LYS A 66 -6.21 1.89 5.77
C LYS A 66 -5.69 3.32 5.79
N VAL A 67 -4.69 3.62 6.62
CA VAL A 67 -4.05 4.95 6.67
C VAL A 67 -3.35 5.27 5.35
N GLU A 68 -2.59 4.33 4.79
CA GLU A 68 -1.94 4.52 3.48
C GLU A 68 -2.96 4.73 2.37
N VAL A 69 -4.02 3.92 2.31
CA VAL A 69 -5.14 4.11 1.37
C VAL A 69 -5.76 5.50 1.51
N ALA A 70 -6.08 5.94 2.74
CA ALA A 70 -6.67 7.25 2.98
C ALA A 70 -5.74 8.38 2.53
N MET A 71 -4.45 8.29 2.84
CA MET A 71 -3.44 9.27 2.44
C MET A 71 -3.32 9.38 0.91
N TYR A 72 -3.14 8.25 0.21
CA TYR A 72 -3.03 8.26 -1.25
C TYR A 72 -4.32 8.73 -1.92
N LYS A 73 -5.48 8.34 -1.39
CA LYS A 73 -6.78 8.81 -1.87
C LYS A 73 -6.93 10.32 -1.72
N GLN A 74 -6.50 10.89 -0.60
CA GLN A 74 -6.50 12.34 -0.39
C GLN A 74 -5.59 13.06 -1.39
N VAL A 75 -4.38 12.56 -1.60
CA VAL A 75 -3.45 13.11 -2.62
C VAL A 75 -4.06 13.06 -4.02
N MET A 76 -4.67 11.93 -4.39
CA MET A 76 -5.36 11.77 -5.68
C MET A 76 -6.56 12.72 -5.82
N ASN A 77 -7.39 12.85 -4.78
CA ASN A 77 -8.51 13.78 -4.78
C ASN A 77 -8.05 15.23 -4.98
N ASN A 78 -6.98 15.65 -4.29
CA ASN A 78 -6.42 16.98 -4.44
C ASN A 78 -5.89 17.22 -5.86
N ALA A 79 -5.20 16.23 -6.45
CA ALA A 79 -4.75 16.31 -7.84
C ALA A 79 -5.95 16.48 -8.80
N ILE A 80 -7.01 15.69 -8.60
CA ILE A 80 -8.23 15.76 -9.41
C ILE A 80 -8.92 17.12 -9.27
N ALA A 81 -8.99 17.67 -8.05
CA ALA A 81 -9.53 19.01 -7.81
C ALA A 81 -8.73 20.10 -8.54
N GLN A 82 -7.42 19.91 -8.69
CA GLN A 82 -6.52 20.76 -9.47
C GLN A 82 -6.50 20.43 -10.98
N LYS A 83 -7.49 19.65 -11.48
CA LYS A 83 -7.62 19.21 -12.88
C LYS A 83 -6.45 18.35 -13.38
N ALA A 84 -5.65 17.77 -12.47
CA ALA A 84 -4.63 16.79 -12.80
C ALA A 84 -5.20 15.38 -12.69
N THR A 85 -4.89 14.50 -13.65
CA THR A 85 -5.27 13.09 -13.52
C THR A 85 -4.16 12.32 -12.82
N PRO A 86 -4.38 11.76 -11.62
CA PRO A 86 -3.39 10.94 -10.94
C PRO A 86 -3.23 9.57 -11.62
N PRO A 87 -2.07 8.91 -11.44
CA PRO A 87 -1.86 7.56 -11.95
C PRO A 87 -2.63 6.52 -11.14
N PHE A 88 -2.84 5.34 -11.74
CA PHE A 88 -3.28 4.14 -11.04
C PHE A 88 -2.29 3.76 -9.93
N PHE A 89 -2.78 3.27 -8.78
CA PHE A 89 -1.94 2.89 -7.64
C PHE A 89 -2.45 1.64 -6.91
N LEU A 90 -1.53 0.92 -6.29
CA LEU A 90 -1.80 -0.26 -5.46
C LEU A 90 -1.21 -0.05 -4.06
N VAL A 91 -1.98 -0.37 -3.03
CA VAL A 91 -1.54 -0.37 -1.62
C VAL A 91 -1.55 -1.79 -1.09
N ALA A 92 -0.46 -2.24 -0.48
CA ALA A 92 -0.40 -3.58 0.13
C ALA A 92 -1.24 -3.63 1.43
N ASN A 93 -2.10 -4.65 1.55
CA ASN A 93 -2.98 -4.80 2.72
C ASN A 93 -2.42 -5.76 3.79
N LYS A 94 -1.35 -6.49 3.47
CA LYS A 94 -0.81 -7.58 4.31
C LYS A 94 0.45 -7.12 5.03
N ASP A 95 0.46 -7.31 6.34
CA ASP A 95 1.64 -7.06 7.16
C ASP A 95 2.85 -7.89 6.73
N GLY A 96 4.02 -7.28 6.83
CA GLY A 96 5.29 -7.88 6.41
C GLY A 96 5.52 -7.91 4.90
N VAL A 97 4.49 -7.63 4.08
CA VAL A 97 4.66 -7.48 2.63
C VAL A 97 5.14 -6.07 2.32
N LYS A 98 6.20 -5.97 1.52
CA LYS A 98 6.79 -4.69 1.10
C LYS A 98 6.69 -4.55 -0.40
N MET A 99 6.18 -3.40 -0.86
CA MET A 99 6.26 -2.97 -2.25
C MET A 99 7.34 -1.88 -2.37
N THR A 100 8.48 -2.22 -2.96
CA THR A 100 9.58 -1.27 -3.16
C THR A 100 9.60 -0.84 -4.62
N GLN A 101 9.47 0.46 -4.89
CA GLN A 101 9.55 0.95 -6.26
C GLN A 101 10.97 0.76 -6.83
N THR A 102 11.09 0.01 -7.92
CA THR A 102 12.36 -0.23 -8.63
C THR A 102 12.49 0.60 -9.89
N ARG A 103 11.36 1.07 -10.44
CA ARG A 103 11.33 1.99 -11.57
C ARG A 103 10.27 3.06 -11.35
N GLN A 104 10.68 4.32 -11.39
CA GLN A 104 9.77 5.45 -11.36
C GLN A 104 8.97 5.50 -12.66
N GLY A 105 7.65 5.63 -12.54
CA GLY A 105 6.77 5.79 -13.70
C GLY A 105 6.90 7.18 -14.32
N ASN A 106 6.82 7.24 -15.65
CA ASN A 106 6.66 8.48 -16.39
C ASN A 106 5.76 8.22 -17.60
N TYR A 107 4.46 8.45 -17.41
CA TYR A 107 3.47 8.15 -18.43
C TYR A 107 3.66 8.96 -19.72
N LYS A 108 4.17 10.20 -19.63
CA LYS A 108 4.47 11.04 -20.80
C LYS A 108 5.63 10.50 -21.63
N LYS A 109 6.51 9.70 -21.02
CA LYS A 109 7.61 8.99 -21.68
C LYS A 109 7.30 7.50 -21.89
N ASN A 110 6.04 7.08 -21.71
CA ASN A 110 5.61 5.68 -21.79
C ASN A 110 6.40 4.73 -20.87
N VAL A 111 6.83 5.21 -19.70
CA VAL A 111 7.53 4.39 -18.70
C VAL A 111 6.55 3.93 -17.64
N THR A 112 6.22 2.63 -17.67
CA THR A 112 5.38 1.99 -16.64
C THR A 112 6.14 1.90 -15.30
N PRO A 113 5.56 2.31 -14.17
CA PRO A 113 6.17 2.12 -12.85
C PRO A 113 6.33 0.64 -12.53
N ALA A 114 7.46 0.27 -11.93
CA ALA A 114 7.73 -1.11 -11.51
C ALA A 114 8.04 -1.18 -10.02
N TYR A 115 7.57 -2.24 -9.38
CA TYR A 115 7.77 -2.50 -7.96
C TYR A 115 8.30 -3.91 -7.76
N LYS A 116 9.23 -4.06 -6.82
CA LYS A 116 9.59 -5.34 -6.21
C LYS A 116 8.63 -5.62 -5.07
N VAL A 117 8.09 -6.83 -5.02
CA VAL A 117 7.21 -7.30 -3.95
C VAL A 117 7.96 -8.34 -3.14
N ASP A 118 8.15 -8.08 -1.85
CA ASP A 118 8.85 -8.95 -0.89
C ASP A 118 7.92 -9.32 0.27
N GLY A 119 8.24 -10.42 0.98
CA GLY A 119 7.51 -10.82 2.20
C GLY A 119 6.19 -11.56 1.94
N LEU A 120 5.98 -12.05 0.72
CA LEU A 120 4.86 -12.94 0.41
C LEU A 120 5.14 -14.37 0.89
N SER A 121 4.08 -15.13 1.13
CA SER A 121 4.20 -16.58 1.33
C SER A 121 4.53 -17.27 0.01
N LYS A 122 5.03 -18.52 0.08
CA LYS A 122 5.27 -19.36 -1.11
C LYS A 122 4.06 -19.53 -2.04
N SER A 123 2.84 -19.31 -1.52
CA SER A 123 1.61 -19.32 -2.30
C SER A 123 1.42 -18.10 -3.23
N GLY A 124 2.20 -17.03 -3.04
CA GLY A 124 2.10 -15.79 -3.82
C GLY A 124 0.86 -14.96 -3.50
N ASP A 125 0.13 -15.26 -2.42
CA ASP A 125 -1.10 -14.55 -2.06
C ASP A 125 -0.81 -13.11 -1.62
N PHE A 126 -1.21 -12.18 -2.47
CA PHE A 126 -0.95 -10.76 -2.34
C PHE A 126 -2.25 -9.95 -2.31
N SER A 127 -2.69 -9.63 -1.10
CA SER A 127 -3.84 -8.75 -0.91
C SER A 127 -3.44 -7.30 -1.04
N VAL A 128 -4.10 -6.58 -1.94
CA VAL A 128 -3.88 -5.15 -2.19
C VAL A 128 -5.19 -4.40 -2.31
N THR A 129 -5.14 -3.09 -2.09
CA THR A 129 -6.21 -2.17 -2.44
C THR A 129 -5.78 -1.38 -3.66
N ALA A 130 -6.53 -1.53 -4.75
CA ALA A 130 -6.38 -0.74 -5.95
C ALA A 130 -7.11 0.60 -5.81
N LEU A 131 -6.43 1.69 -6.16
CA LEU A 131 -6.99 3.03 -6.23
C LEU A 131 -7.20 3.41 -7.70
N LEU A 132 -8.46 3.56 -8.08
CA LEU A 132 -8.92 3.76 -9.45
C LEU A 132 -9.43 5.20 -9.59
N PRO A 133 -8.58 6.16 -9.99
CA PRO A 133 -8.99 7.56 -10.09
C PRO A 133 -9.79 7.84 -11.36
N VAL A 134 -10.77 8.74 -11.29
CA VAL A 134 -11.37 9.33 -12.50
C VAL A 134 -10.38 10.27 -13.18
N SER A 135 -10.63 10.56 -14.44
CA SER A 135 -9.86 11.55 -15.18
C SER A 135 -10.37 12.96 -14.89
N ALA A 136 -9.44 13.91 -14.68
CA ALA A 136 -9.78 15.29 -14.33
C ALA A 136 -9.47 16.33 -15.43
N HIS A 137 -8.73 15.94 -16.47
CA HIS A 137 -8.20 16.88 -17.48
C HIS A 137 -9.28 17.61 -18.30
N THR A 138 -10.51 17.08 -18.39
CA THR A 138 -11.62 17.72 -19.10
C THR A 138 -12.48 18.64 -18.21
N GLY A 139 -12.21 18.70 -16.90
CA GLY A 139 -13.06 19.40 -15.94
C GLY A 139 -14.37 18.69 -15.58
N GLN A 140 -14.64 17.51 -16.14
CA GLN A 140 -15.89 16.74 -15.93
C GLN A 140 -15.72 15.59 -14.93
N ALA A 141 -14.72 15.66 -14.03
CA ALA A 141 -14.39 14.60 -13.08
C ALA A 141 -15.62 14.11 -12.26
N GLN A 142 -16.48 15.04 -11.83
CA GLN A 142 -17.69 14.72 -11.07
C GLN A 142 -18.74 13.96 -11.89
N GLN A 143 -18.86 14.23 -13.19
CA GLN A 143 -19.74 13.48 -14.06
C GLN A 143 -19.21 12.06 -14.25
N PHE A 144 -17.91 11.91 -14.52
CA PHE A 144 -17.27 10.59 -14.66
C PHE A 144 -17.29 9.78 -13.37
N ALA A 145 -17.21 10.42 -12.20
CA ALA A 145 -17.35 9.75 -10.92
C ALA A 145 -18.70 9.05 -10.73
N LYS A 146 -19.76 9.50 -11.44
CA LYS A 146 -21.10 8.92 -11.39
C LYS A 146 -21.33 7.81 -12.42
N SER A 147 -20.67 7.88 -13.58
CA SER A 147 -20.96 7.00 -14.72
C SER A 147 -19.85 5.99 -15.03
N ASN A 148 -18.62 6.23 -14.58
CA ASN A 148 -17.50 5.35 -14.94
C ASN A 148 -17.67 3.94 -14.38
N LYS A 149 -17.21 3.00 -15.20
CA LYS A 149 -16.88 1.64 -14.79
C LYS A 149 -15.42 1.36 -15.11
N TYR A 150 -14.78 0.56 -14.29
CA TYR A 150 -13.39 0.15 -14.46
C TYR A 150 -13.30 -1.35 -14.72
N ASN A 151 -12.31 -1.71 -15.52
CA ASN A 151 -11.86 -3.07 -15.74
C ASN A 151 -10.40 -3.16 -15.31
N ILE A 152 -10.02 -4.25 -14.68
CA ILE A 152 -8.64 -4.53 -14.29
C ILE A 152 -8.23 -5.83 -14.97
N THR A 153 -7.09 -5.79 -15.64
CA THR A 153 -6.43 -6.96 -16.22
C THR A 153 -5.13 -7.20 -15.47
N VAL A 154 -4.92 -8.44 -15.04
CA VAL A 154 -3.69 -8.90 -14.39
C VAL A 154 -3.07 -9.96 -15.29
N THR A 155 -1.96 -9.62 -15.92
CA THR A 155 -1.18 -10.55 -16.75
C THR A 155 -0.01 -11.07 -15.92
N HIS A 156 -0.02 -12.37 -15.61
CA HIS A 156 1.00 -13.03 -14.81
C HIS A 156 2.24 -13.39 -15.64
N ALA A 157 3.32 -13.76 -14.96
CA ALA A 157 4.60 -14.09 -15.59
C ALA A 157 4.52 -15.28 -16.55
N ASP A 158 3.58 -16.21 -16.32
CA ASP A 158 3.36 -17.38 -17.16
C ASP A 158 2.36 -17.14 -18.31
N GLY A 159 1.98 -15.89 -18.55
CA GLY A 159 1.04 -15.50 -19.60
C GLY A 159 -0.43 -15.67 -19.21
N THR A 160 -0.76 -16.21 -18.04
CA THR A 160 -2.14 -16.28 -17.59
C THR A 160 -2.71 -14.89 -17.31
N VAL A 161 -3.99 -14.70 -17.65
CA VAL A 161 -4.67 -13.41 -17.53
C VAL A 161 -5.89 -13.53 -16.63
N GLN A 162 -5.97 -12.68 -15.61
CA GLN A 162 -7.16 -12.50 -14.78
C GLN A 162 -7.82 -11.17 -15.13
N LYS A 163 -9.15 -11.16 -15.25
CA LYS A 163 -9.93 -9.96 -15.59
C LYS A 163 -10.98 -9.71 -14.51
N ILE A 164 -11.12 -8.46 -14.10
CA ILE A 164 -12.13 -7.99 -13.18
C ILE A 164 -12.84 -6.83 -13.86
N ASN A 165 -14.07 -7.06 -14.32
CA ASN A 165 -14.77 -6.12 -15.17
C ASN A 165 -15.88 -5.38 -14.41
N LYS A 166 -16.35 -4.27 -14.99
CA LYS A 166 -17.55 -3.53 -14.55
C LYS A 166 -17.51 -3.06 -13.08
N ILE A 167 -16.34 -2.70 -12.57
CA ILE A 167 -16.19 -2.10 -11.24
C ILE A 167 -16.81 -0.71 -11.28
N SER A 168 -17.94 -0.50 -10.61
CA SER A 168 -18.62 0.80 -10.62
C SER A 168 -17.83 1.84 -9.84
N SER A 169 -17.78 3.06 -10.36
CA SER A 169 -17.19 4.18 -9.66
C SER A 169 -17.93 4.47 -8.35
N THR A 170 -17.19 4.83 -7.31
CA THR A 170 -17.71 5.19 -5.97
C THR A 170 -17.38 6.63 -5.58
N GLY A 171 -16.84 7.42 -6.53
CA GLY A 171 -16.43 8.80 -6.31
C GLY A 171 -15.27 9.19 -7.24
N LEU A 172 -14.53 10.23 -6.88
CA LEU A 172 -13.36 10.66 -7.66
C LEU A 172 -12.24 9.60 -7.68
N VAL A 173 -12.14 8.79 -6.63
CA VAL A 173 -11.19 7.69 -6.51
C VAL A 173 -11.93 6.49 -5.95
N THR A 174 -11.98 5.41 -6.74
CA THR A 174 -12.64 4.17 -6.36
C THR A 174 -11.62 3.22 -5.73
N GLU A 175 -11.94 2.72 -4.54
CA GLU A 175 -11.16 1.70 -3.86
C GLU A 175 -11.66 0.31 -4.27
N LYS A 176 -10.75 -0.57 -4.66
CA LYS A 176 -11.08 -1.96 -4.96
C LYS A 176 -10.09 -2.89 -4.27
N ALA A 177 -10.57 -3.66 -3.30
CA ALA A 177 -9.79 -4.76 -2.75
C ALA A 177 -9.57 -5.83 -3.83
N LEU A 178 -8.31 -6.24 -4.00
CA LEU A 178 -7.86 -7.29 -4.89
C LEU A 178 -7.09 -8.33 -4.08
N ASN A 179 -7.24 -9.59 -4.48
CA ASN A 179 -6.38 -10.66 -4.01
C ASN A 179 -5.66 -11.25 -5.22
N LEU A 180 -4.41 -10.86 -5.40
CA LEU A 180 -3.57 -11.27 -6.52
C LEU A 180 -2.80 -12.51 -6.11
N LYS A 181 -2.82 -13.56 -6.94
CA LYS A 181 -1.91 -14.68 -6.80
C LYS A 181 -0.69 -14.44 -7.67
N LEU A 182 0.33 -13.78 -7.12
CA LEU A 182 1.54 -13.52 -7.87
C LEU A 182 2.26 -14.83 -8.17
N LYS A 183 2.84 -14.91 -9.36
CA LYS A 183 3.77 -15.98 -9.76
C LYS A 183 5.18 -15.41 -9.79
N PRO A 184 6.23 -16.25 -9.58
CA PRO A 184 7.61 -15.79 -9.70
C PRO A 184 7.83 -15.10 -11.05
N GLY A 185 8.47 -13.94 -11.03
CA GLY A 185 8.68 -13.09 -12.19
C GLY A 185 7.77 -11.87 -12.24
N LYS A 186 7.52 -11.38 -13.46
CA LYS A 186 6.81 -10.13 -13.73
C LYS A 186 5.31 -10.34 -13.88
N THR A 187 4.53 -9.66 -13.05
CA THR A 187 3.08 -9.51 -13.19
C THR A 187 2.75 -8.08 -13.58
N VAL A 188 1.88 -7.88 -14.56
CA VAL A 188 1.43 -6.57 -15.03
C VAL A 188 -0.03 -6.36 -14.62
N VAL A 189 -0.29 -5.33 -13.81
CA VAL A 189 -1.64 -4.93 -13.41
C VAL A 189 -2.02 -3.69 -14.19
N ASN A 190 -3.10 -3.75 -14.96
CA ASN A 190 -3.53 -2.67 -15.83
C ASN A 190 -5.01 -2.35 -15.61
N MET A 191 -5.36 -1.07 -15.55
CA MET A 191 -6.70 -0.56 -15.36
C MET A 191 -7.22 0.11 -16.65
N TRP A 192 -8.42 -0.28 -17.10
CA TRP A 192 -9.12 0.33 -18.23
C TRP A 192 -10.51 0.80 -17.83
N PRO A 193 -10.83 2.09 -17.94
CA PRO A 193 -12.20 2.55 -17.78
C PRO A 193 -13.04 2.25 -19.04
N ASP A 194 -14.33 1.95 -18.85
CA ASP A 194 -15.33 2.02 -19.92
C ASP A 194 -15.75 3.48 -20.23
N GLY A 195 -15.39 4.42 -19.34
CA GLY A 195 -15.55 5.87 -19.53
C GLY A 195 -14.19 6.60 -19.48
N SER A 196 -14.06 7.65 -18.65
CA SER A 196 -12.85 8.49 -18.61
C SER A 196 -12.06 8.32 -17.30
N ALA A 197 -10.91 7.65 -17.36
CA ALA A 197 -10.01 7.46 -16.23
C ALA A 197 -8.53 7.39 -16.63
N GLY A 198 -7.65 7.68 -15.68
CA GLY A 198 -6.20 7.67 -15.86
C GLY A 198 -5.68 8.79 -16.77
N VAL A 199 -4.37 8.98 -16.78
CA VAL A 199 -3.67 10.04 -17.52
C VAL A 199 -3.88 9.91 -19.03
N ALA A 200 -4.80 10.74 -19.56
CA ALA A 200 -5.03 11.09 -20.98
C ALA A 200 -4.42 10.15 -22.04
N GLY A 201 -4.94 8.93 -22.19
CA GLY A 201 -4.54 8.00 -23.27
C GLY A 201 -3.19 7.28 -23.07
N PHE A 202 -2.44 7.60 -22.02
CA PHE A 202 -1.14 6.97 -21.76
C PHE A 202 -1.30 5.66 -20.97
N LYS A 203 -1.05 4.53 -21.64
CA LYS A 203 -1.06 3.19 -21.05
C LYS A 203 -0.21 3.10 -19.77
N ALA A 204 0.99 3.68 -19.79
CA ALA A 204 1.95 3.63 -18.68
C ALA A 204 1.45 4.28 -17.36
N GLY A 205 0.44 5.15 -17.38
CA GLY A 205 -0.16 5.68 -16.14
C GLY A 205 -1.40 4.93 -15.66
N ARG A 206 -1.77 3.86 -16.37
CA ARG A 206 -2.83 2.90 -16.01
C ARG A 206 -2.28 1.53 -15.65
N GLU A 207 -0.96 1.36 -15.75
CA GLU A 207 -0.27 0.09 -15.61
C GLU A 207 0.74 0.15 -14.47
N ILE A 208 0.91 -0.97 -13.77
CA ILE A 208 1.93 -1.20 -12.76
C ILE A 208 2.56 -2.56 -13.02
N GLU A 209 3.89 -2.62 -13.03
CA GLU A 209 4.63 -3.88 -13.02
C GLU A 209 4.96 -4.29 -11.57
N LEU A 210 4.69 -5.54 -11.24
CA LEU A 210 5.01 -6.17 -9.96
C LEU A 210 5.99 -7.32 -10.22
N ASN A 211 7.14 -7.30 -9.56
CA ASN A 211 8.14 -8.35 -9.65
C ASN A 211 8.26 -9.05 -8.31
N TRP A 212 7.98 -10.36 -8.26
CA TRP A 212 8.15 -11.18 -7.07
C TRP A 212 9.09 -12.34 -7.38
N SER A 213 10.04 -12.62 -6.48
CA SER A 213 11.06 -13.66 -6.72
C SER A 213 10.60 -15.08 -6.39
N GLY A 214 9.46 -15.27 -5.73
CA GLY A 214 8.99 -16.60 -5.32
C GLY A 214 9.53 -17.11 -3.98
N ASN A 215 10.33 -16.28 -3.28
CA ASN A 215 11.01 -16.63 -2.02
C ASN A 215 10.20 -16.20 -0.80
#